data_AF-A0A1H7JJ65-F1
#
_entry.id   AF-A0A1H7JJ65-F1
#
_cell.length_a   1.000
_cell.length_b   1.000
_cell.length_c   1.000
_cell.angle_alpha   90.00
_cell.angle_beta   90.00
_cell.angle_gamma   90.00
#
_symmetry.space_group_name_H-M   'P 1'
#
loop_
_entity.id
_entity.type
_entity.pdbx_description
1 polymer ?
#
loop_
_entity_poly.entity_id
_entity_poly.type
_entity_poly.pdbx_seq_one_letter_code
_entity_poly.pdbx_strand_id
1 'polypeptide(L)'
;MSHNASKTVPDSWRSPPSGGRDRKTNVGADMRTIRIIVGLAAATLVTACEPPLPESGARGVGFDTPEQIAQRRDAQLSGQSPLRPQASVLPPAPGTAVASAAPSEAEDLASQTRVALGRPAATTSPTTSPAQQPQTITTASTDLNLDRDNPSISREQDFNAVTAQRDMAADAERLRAARQRYQLVTPTELQRPDSTGPNIFAYALGPSRPVGTSGAYRRGFRASERAAAVKCQNYRSDDIAQEDFLAAGGPDRDKLGLDPDGDGNACAWDPQVVRDLVQNQ
;
A
#
# COMPACT_ATOMS: atom_id res chain seq x y z
N MET A 1 -57.51 -43.01 52.20
CA MET A 1 -58.98 -42.95 52.05
C MET A 1 -59.28 -41.91 50.99
N SER A 2 -59.71 -42.37 49.81
CA SER A 2 -60.26 -41.56 48.72
C SER A 2 -61.35 -40.63 49.23
N HIS A 3 -61.50 -39.43 48.66
CA HIS A 3 -62.80 -38.84 48.31
C HIS A 3 -62.63 -37.88 47.12
N ASN A 4 -63.68 -37.85 46.32
CA ASN A 4 -63.74 -37.49 44.92
C ASN A 4 -64.38 -36.10 44.72
N ALA A 5 -64.02 -35.46 43.62
CA ALA A 5 -64.71 -34.45 42.80
C ALA A 5 -65.86 -33.58 43.39
N SER A 6 -65.82 -32.27 43.06
CA SER A 6 -66.86 -31.65 42.22
C SER A 6 -66.44 -30.26 41.69
N LYS A 7 -66.66 -30.08 40.38
CA LYS A 7 -66.51 -28.85 39.59
C LYS A 7 -67.66 -27.88 39.85
N THR A 8 -67.39 -26.57 39.79
CA THR A 8 -68.35 -25.56 39.30
C THR A 8 -67.58 -24.34 38.80
N VAL A 9 -67.72 -24.05 37.51
CA VAL A 9 -67.24 -22.85 36.79
C VAL A 9 -68.44 -21.91 36.63
N PRO A 10 -68.32 -20.59 36.87
CA PRO A 10 -69.39 -19.66 36.54
C PRO A 10 -69.24 -19.09 35.11
N ASP A 11 -70.30 -19.31 34.32
CA ASP A 11 -70.64 -18.64 33.07
C ASP A 11 -71.04 -17.18 33.32
N SER A 12 -70.45 -16.23 32.58
CA SER A 12 -71.16 -15.03 32.15
C SER A 12 -70.44 -14.33 30.99
N TRP A 13 -70.69 -14.83 29.78
CA TRP A 13 -70.54 -14.07 28.55
C TRP A 13 -71.69 -13.05 28.45
N ARG A 14 -71.38 -11.76 28.23
CA ARG A 14 -72.38 -10.75 27.86
C ARG A 14 -71.79 -9.80 26.82
N SER A 15 -72.25 -9.94 25.58
CA SER A 15 -71.91 -9.09 24.44
C SER A 15 -72.70 -7.75 24.49
N PRO A 16 -72.12 -6.63 24.04
CA PRO A 16 -72.85 -5.37 23.85
C PRO A 16 -73.54 -5.28 22.47
N PRO A 17 -74.66 -4.54 22.34
CA PRO A 17 -75.45 -4.46 21.12
C PRO A 17 -74.91 -3.48 20.06
N SER A 18 -75.15 -3.85 18.80
CA SER A 18 -74.87 -3.12 17.57
C SER A 18 -75.82 -1.93 17.37
N GLY A 19 -75.28 -0.71 17.31
CA GLY A 19 -76.01 0.51 16.93
C GLY A 19 -75.54 1.03 15.57
N GLY A 20 -76.32 0.79 14.52
CA GLY A 20 -76.13 1.39 13.21
C GLY A 20 -76.59 2.86 13.19
N ARG A 21 -75.79 3.73 12.55
CA ARG A 21 -76.21 5.06 12.12
C ARG A 21 -75.71 5.31 10.70
N ASP A 22 -76.66 5.37 9.80
CA ASP A 22 -76.52 5.78 8.40
C ASP A 22 -76.01 7.22 8.31
N ARG A 23 -74.89 7.43 7.61
CA ARG A 23 -74.49 8.74 7.11
C ARG A 23 -74.33 8.69 5.60
N LYS A 24 -75.28 9.36 4.93
CA LYS A 24 -75.33 9.61 3.49
C LYS A 24 -74.08 10.36 3.04
N THR A 25 -73.39 9.81 2.05
CA THR A 25 -72.18 10.35 1.43
C THR A 25 -72.53 11.37 0.34
N ASN A 26 -71.99 12.59 0.41
CA ASN A 26 -71.93 13.53 -0.71
C ASN A 26 -70.55 13.39 -1.38
N VAL A 27 -70.45 12.63 -2.47
CA VAL A 27 -69.18 12.19 -3.11
C VAL A 27 -68.74 13.11 -4.27
N GLY A 28 -69.39 14.26 -4.49
CA GLY A 28 -69.17 15.06 -5.70
C GLY A 28 -68.04 16.10 -5.65
N ALA A 29 -67.80 16.74 -4.51
CA ALA A 29 -67.01 17.98 -4.46
C ALA A 29 -65.57 17.82 -3.92
N ASP A 30 -65.27 16.78 -3.15
CA ASP A 30 -63.98 16.64 -2.45
C ASP A 30 -62.85 16.04 -3.29
N MET A 31 -63.17 15.36 -4.40
CA MET A 31 -62.19 14.57 -5.13
C MET A 31 -61.27 15.38 -6.06
N ARG A 32 -61.64 16.64 -6.38
CA ARG A 32 -60.80 17.56 -7.15
C ARG A 32 -59.80 18.32 -6.27
N THR A 33 -60.21 18.73 -5.08
CA THR A 33 -59.37 19.45 -4.12
C THR A 33 -58.32 18.53 -3.50
N ILE A 34 -58.66 17.26 -3.22
CA ILE A 34 -57.70 16.24 -2.75
C ILE A 34 -56.63 15.93 -3.81
N ARG A 35 -56.99 15.86 -5.10
CA ARG A 35 -56.02 15.59 -6.18
C ARG A 35 -55.01 16.73 -6.39
N ILE A 36 -55.42 17.98 -6.18
CA ILE A 36 -54.53 19.14 -6.30
C ILE A 36 -53.57 19.21 -5.10
N ILE A 37 -54.03 18.90 -3.89
CA ILE A 37 -53.18 18.90 -2.68
C ILE A 37 -52.18 17.74 -2.69
N VAL A 38 -52.57 16.55 -3.19
CA VAL A 38 -51.65 15.40 -3.34
C VAL A 38 -50.60 15.65 -4.43
N GLY A 39 -50.96 16.34 -5.52
CA GLY A 39 -50.01 16.71 -6.57
C GLY A 39 -48.96 17.74 -6.14
N LEU A 40 -49.35 18.71 -5.29
CA LEU A 40 -48.45 19.77 -4.83
C LEU A 40 -47.53 19.30 -3.69
N ALA A 41 -47.97 18.32 -2.88
CA ALA A 41 -47.13 17.65 -1.87
C ALA A 41 -46.09 16.70 -2.49
N ALA A 42 -46.32 16.19 -3.70
CA ALA A 42 -45.35 15.36 -4.41
C ALA A 42 -44.23 16.20 -5.08
N ALA A 43 -44.48 17.48 -5.37
CA ALA A 43 -43.52 18.36 -6.06
C ALA A 43 -42.51 19.05 -5.12
N THR A 44 -42.75 19.06 -3.80
CA THR A 44 -41.87 19.73 -2.81
C THR A 44 -40.93 18.78 -2.05
N LEU A 45 -40.88 17.50 -2.40
CA LEU A 45 -40.06 16.47 -1.73
C LEU A 45 -38.79 16.03 -2.50
N VAL A 46 -38.39 16.73 -3.58
CA VAL A 46 -37.23 16.34 -4.42
C VAL A 46 -35.97 17.17 -4.17
N THR A 47 -35.91 17.96 -3.10
CA THR A 47 -34.66 18.64 -2.72
C THR A 47 -34.26 18.23 -1.31
N ALA A 48 -33.10 17.57 -1.20
CA ALA A 48 -32.41 17.12 0.02
C ALA A 48 -32.76 15.72 0.53
N CYS A 49 -32.01 14.72 0.05
CA CYS A 49 -31.32 13.76 0.91
C CYS A 49 -30.35 12.92 0.07
N GLU A 50 -29.12 13.40 -0.08
CA GLU A 50 -28.00 12.50 -0.36
C GLU A 50 -27.29 12.27 0.99
N PRO A 51 -27.39 11.07 1.59
CA PRO A 51 -26.59 10.77 2.77
C PRO A 51 -25.10 10.83 2.38
N PRO A 52 -24.21 11.36 3.22
CA PRO A 52 -22.78 11.22 2.96
C PRO A 52 -22.47 9.72 2.87
N LEU A 53 -22.04 9.28 1.69
CA LEU A 53 -21.56 7.93 1.46
C LEU A 53 -20.43 7.67 2.46
N PRO A 54 -20.49 6.59 3.26
CA PRO A 54 -19.37 6.24 4.13
C PRO A 54 -18.12 6.00 3.27
N GLU A 55 -16.98 6.53 3.73
CA GLU A 55 -15.62 6.39 3.21
C GLU A 55 -15.26 4.91 2.96
N SER A 56 -15.81 4.30 1.92
CA SER A 56 -15.66 2.87 1.62
C SER A 56 -14.52 2.62 0.61
N GLY A 57 -13.74 3.66 0.30
CA GLY A 57 -12.61 3.61 -0.62
C GLY A 57 -11.25 3.40 0.04
N ALA A 58 -11.17 3.31 1.38
CA ALA A 58 -9.92 3.37 2.12
C ALA A 58 -9.34 1.99 2.53
N ARG A 59 -9.76 0.88 1.91
CA ARG A 59 -9.05 -0.40 2.04
C ARG A 59 -7.86 -0.41 1.08
N GLY A 60 -6.80 0.26 1.47
CA GLY A 60 -5.53 0.30 0.75
C GLY A 60 -4.65 1.45 1.24
N VAL A 61 -3.34 1.37 0.97
CA VAL A 61 -2.44 2.52 1.05
C VAL A 61 -2.85 3.52 -0.05
N GLY A 62 -3.89 4.31 0.23
CA GLY A 62 -4.45 5.26 -0.73
C GLY A 62 -3.45 6.36 -1.04
N PHE A 63 -2.78 6.27 -2.19
CA PHE A 63 -1.98 7.36 -2.76
C PHE A 63 -2.84 8.38 -3.51
N ASP A 64 -4.14 8.10 -3.65
CA ASP A 64 -5.07 8.91 -4.41
C ASP A 64 -5.87 9.82 -3.48
N THR A 65 -5.91 11.11 -3.80
CA THR A 65 -6.73 12.07 -3.06
C THR A 65 -8.22 11.87 -3.39
N PRO A 66 -9.15 12.28 -2.51
CA PRO A 66 -10.60 12.19 -2.77
C PRO A 66 -11.01 12.80 -4.12
N GLU A 67 -10.32 13.86 -4.55
CA GLU A 67 -10.53 14.52 -5.84
C GLU A 67 -10.14 13.63 -7.03
N GLN A 68 -9.03 12.89 -6.94
CA GLN A 68 -8.58 11.97 -7.99
C GLN A 68 -9.51 10.76 -8.14
N ILE A 69 -10.17 10.35 -7.05
CA ILE A 69 -11.20 9.30 -7.06
C ILE A 69 -12.46 9.82 -7.78
N ALA A 70 -12.88 11.05 -7.50
CA ALA A 70 -14.02 11.68 -8.17
C ALA A 70 -13.78 11.83 -9.69
N GLN A 71 -12.61 12.32 -10.09
CA GLN A 71 -12.24 12.48 -11.50
C GLN A 71 -12.23 11.14 -12.27
N ARG A 72 -11.73 10.06 -11.66
CA ARG A 72 -11.74 8.73 -12.30
C ARG A 72 -13.15 8.19 -12.47
N ARG A 73 -14.02 8.41 -11.48
CA ARG A 73 -15.44 8.04 -11.57
C ARG A 73 -16.12 8.79 -12.71
N ASP A 74 -15.88 10.08 -12.84
CA ASP A 74 -16.46 10.90 -13.91
C ASP A 74 -15.94 10.51 -15.30
N ALA A 75 -14.65 10.12 -15.41
CA ALA A 75 -14.08 9.57 -16.64
C ALA A 75 -14.71 8.21 -17.04
N GLN A 76 -15.01 7.36 -16.05
CA GLN A 76 -15.70 6.08 -16.28
C GLN A 76 -17.15 6.28 -16.71
N LEU A 77 -17.86 7.24 -16.11
CA LEU A 77 -19.25 7.55 -16.43
C LEU A 77 -19.41 8.26 -17.79
N SER A 78 -18.43 9.07 -18.19
CA SER A 78 -18.44 9.77 -19.48
C SER A 78 -17.98 8.90 -20.66
N GLY A 79 -17.65 7.62 -20.43
CA GLY A 79 -17.14 6.72 -21.47
C GLY A 79 -15.77 7.13 -22.01
N GLN A 80 -15.14 8.15 -21.42
CA GLN A 80 -13.79 8.60 -21.73
C GLN A 80 -12.81 7.80 -20.87
N SER A 81 -12.74 6.50 -21.12
CA SER A 81 -11.63 5.70 -20.59
C SER A 81 -10.50 5.76 -21.62
N PRO A 82 -9.48 6.63 -21.46
CA PRO A 82 -8.24 6.36 -22.16
C PRO A 82 -7.74 5.02 -21.59
N LEU A 83 -7.55 4.04 -22.48
CA LEU A 83 -6.67 2.90 -22.24
C LEU A 83 -5.25 3.46 -22.06
N ARG A 84 -5.00 4.13 -20.93
CA ARG A 84 -3.65 4.28 -20.41
C ARG A 84 -3.33 2.91 -19.82
N PRO A 85 -2.38 2.15 -20.40
CA PRO A 85 -1.86 1.01 -19.66
C PRO A 85 -1.41 1.55 -18.30
N GLN A 86 -1.85 0.88 -17.23
CA GLN A 86 -1.28 1.15 -15.93
C GLN A 86 0.22 0.97 -16.11
N ALA A 87 0.99 2.03 -15.86
CA ALA A 87 2.44 1.94 -15.84
C ALA A 87 2.81 1.05 -14.65
N SER A 88 2.72 -0.26 -14.84
CA SER A 88 3.50 -1.20 -14.05
C SER A 88 4.94 -0.91 -14.42
N VAL A 89 5.61 -0.11 -13.60
CA VAL A 89 7.07 0.05 -13.68
C VAL A 89 7.65 -1.26 -13.17
N LEU A 90 7.74 -2.25 -14.07
CA LEU A 90 8.57 -3.42 -13.84
C LEU A 90 10.02 -2.95 -14.01
N PRO A 91 10.94 -3.25 -13.08
CA PRO A 91 12.36 -2.99 -13.31
C PRO A 91 12.79 -3.71 -14.60
N PRO A 92 13.56 -3.07 -15.49
CA PRO A 92 14.04 -3.74 -16.69
C PRO A 92 14.88 -4.95 -16.29
N ALA A 93 14.67 -6.08 -16.97
CA ALA A 93 15.52 -7.25 -16.81
C ALA A 93 16.97 -6.85 -17.13
N PRO A 94 17.96 -7.28 -16.33
CA PRO A 94 19.36 -6.97 -16.60
C PRO A 94 19.78 -7.61 -17.93
N GLY A 95 20.09 -6.78 -18.93
CA GLY A 95 20.79 -7.21 -20.16
C GLY A 95 20.07 -7.01 -21.50
N THR A 96 18.84 -6.51 -21.56
CA THR A 96 18.18 -6.21 -22.86
C THR A 96 18.39 -4.75 -23.26
N ALA A 97 19.38 -4.50 -24.11
CA ALA A 97 19.50 -3.25 -24.85
C ALA A 97 18.48 -3.24 -26.00
N VAL A 98 17.35 -2.56 -25.80
CA VAL A 98 16.49 -2.14 -26.92
C VAL A 98 17.21 -1.04 -27.67
N ALA A 99 17.66 -1.35 -28.89
CA ALA A 99 18.18 -0.36 -29.82
C ALA A 99 17.04 0.55 -30.28
N SER A 100 16.80 1.64 -29.56
CA SER A 100 15.96 2.73 -30.04
C SER A 100 16.75 3.53 -31.08
N ALA A 101 16.33 3.46 -32.35
CA ALA A 101 16.93 4.20 -33.47
C ALA A 101 16.56 5.70 -33.47
N ALA A 102 16.23 6.27 -32.31
CA ALA A 102 15.95 7.69 -32.11
C ALA A 102 16.74 8.16 -30.88
N PRO A 103 17.38 9.35 -30.91
CA PRO A 103 18.15 9.85 -29.78
C PRO A 103 17.23 9.97 -28.56
N SER A 104 17.62 9.29 -27.49
CA SER A 104 16.90 9.37 -26.22
C SER A 104 17.09 10.76 -25.59
N GLU A 105 16.16 11.20 -24.73
CA GLU A 105 16.35 12.44 -23.95
C GLU A 105 17.66 12.42 -23.14
N ALA A 106 18.15 11.23 -22.79
CA ALA A 106 19.44 11.03 -22.14
C ALA A 106 20.62 11.36 -23.07
N GLU A 107 20.54 11.03 -24.37
CA GLU A 107 21.54 11.44 -25.38
C GLU A 107 21.60 12.97 -25.55
N ASP A 108 20.44 13.64 -25.50
CA ASP A 108 20.34 15.09 -25.63
C ASP A 108 20.90 15.80 -24.39
N LEU A 109 20.55 15.32 -23.19
CA LEU A 109 21.08 15.85 -21.94
C LEU A 109 22.60 15.63 -21.83
N ALA A 110 23.08 14.47 -22.26
CA ALA A 110 24.52 14.18 -22.33
C ALA A 110 25.24 15.09 -23.34
N SER A 111 24.58 15.47 -24.44
CA SER A 111 25.13 16.38 -25.45
C SER A 111 25.18 17.82 -24.96
N GLN A 112 24.13 18.31 -24.29
CA GLN A 112 24.11 19.64 -23.66
C GLN A 112 25.16 19.78 -22.56
N THR A 113 25.34 18.73 -21.73
CA THR A 113 26.36 18.71 -20.68
C THR A 113 27.77 18.74 -21.26
N ARG A 114 28.02 18.03 -22.36
CA ARG A 114 29.32 18.05 -23.06
C ARG A 114 29.66 19.43 -23.64
N VAL A 115 28.66 20.13 -24.17
CA VAL A 115 28.81 21.51 -24.67
C VAL A 115 29.10 22.47 -23.51
N ALA A 116 28.39 22.35 -22.40
CA ALA A 116 28.63 23.19 -21.21
C ALA A 116 30.02 22.99 -20.58
N LEU A 117 30.58 21.78 -20.72
CA LEU A 117 31.92 21.43 -20.23
C LEU A 117 33.04 21.64 -21.26
N GLY A 118 32.75 22.15 -22.46
CA GLY A 118 33.75 22.46 -23.49
C GLY A 118 34.50 21.26 -24.06
N ARG A 119 33.93 20.03 -24.02
CA ARG A 119 34.57 18.82 -24.58
C ARG A 119 34.03 18.51 -25.99
N PRO A 120 34.89 18.34 -27.02
CA PRO A 120 34.45 17.91 -28.34
C PRO A 120 34.00 16.43 -28.31
N ALA A 121 33.00 16.11 -29.14
CA ALA A 121 32.47 14.75 -29.28
C ALA A 121 33.54 13.80 -29.83
N ALA A 122 33.73 12.66 -29.17
CA ALA A 122 34.55 11.59 -29.72
C ALA A 122 33.77 10.92 -30.86
N THR A 123 34.23 11.11 -32.10
CA THR A 123 33.77 10.34 -33.25
C THR A 123 34.19 8.88 -33.04
N THR A 124 33.25 8.01 -32.73
CA THR A 124 33.46 6.56 -32.76
C THR A 124 33.45 6.09 -34.22
N SER A 125 34.63 6.05 -34.84
CA SER A 125 34.86 5.20 -36.01
C SER A 125 35.33 3.82 -35.53
N PRO A 126 34.78 2.70 -36.02
CA PRO A 126 35.29 1.38 -35.69
C PRO A 126 36.55 1.13 -36.54
N THR A 127 37.73 1.21 -35.93
CA THR A 127 38.96 0.74 -36.55
C THR A 127 39.49 -0.45 -35.76
N THR A 128 39.13 -1.64 -36.24
CA THR A 128 39.88 -2.87 -36.05
C THR A 128 41.28 -2.72 -36.63
N SER A 129 42.31 -2.71 -35.78
CA SER A 129 43.62 -3.30 -36.11
C SER A 129 44.43 -3.53 -34.83
N PRO A 130 45.08 -4.70 -34.63
CA PRO A 130 45.79 -5.02 -33.40
C PRO A 130 47.10 -4.23 -33.28
N ALA A 131 47.38 -3.74 -32.07
CA ALA A 131 48.63 -3.07 -31.73
C ALA A 131 49.84 -3.99 -31.99
N GLN A 132 50.73 -3.57 -32.88
CA GLN A 132 52.10 -4.07 -32.95
C GLN A 132 52.89 -3.53 -31.75
N GLN A 133 53.40 -4.43 -30.91
CA GLN A 133 54.44 -4.13 -29.93
C GLN A 133 55.78 -3.89 -30.65
N PRO A 134 56.50 -2.80 -30.35
CA PRO A 134 57.90 -2.68 -30.75
C PRO A 134 58.78 -3.66 -30.00
N GLN A 135 59.78 -4.13 -30.74
CA GLN A 135 60.61 -5.29 -30.46
C GLN A 135 61.61 -5.10 -29.32
N THR A 136 62.02 -6.26 -28.81
CA THR A 136 63.13 -6.53 -27.89
C THR A 136 64.36 -5.64 -28.11
N ILE A 137 64.75 -4.89 -27.08
CA ILE A 137 66.07 -4.25 -27.02
C ILE A 137 67.00 -5.16 -26.23
N THR A 138 68.02 -5.64 -26.92
CA THR A 138 69.14 -6.43 -26.42
C THR A 138 69.92 -5.69 -25.34
N THR A 139 70.34 -6.42 -24.32
CA THR A 139 71.21 -5.99 -23.22
C THR A 139 72.46 -5.26 -23.69
N ALA A 140 72.55 -3.97 -23.35
CA ALA A 140 73.82 -3.28 -23.16
C ALA A 140 73.75 -2.59 -21.80
N SER A 141 74.71 -2.89 -20.94
CA SER A 141 74.93 -2.24 -19.65
C SER A 141 75.39 -0.80 -19.89
N THR A 142 74.46 0.07 -20.25
CA THR A 142 74.62 1.51 -20.10
C THR A 142 74.08 1.89 -18.75
N ASP A 143 74.97 2.46 -17.94
CA ASP A 143 74.69 3.25 -16.75
C ASP A 143 73.29 3.89 -16.85
N LEU A 144 72.37 3.47 -15.98
CA LEU A 144 71.01 4.02 -15.93
C LEU A 144 71.12 5.43 -15.35
N ASN A 145 71.52 6.39 -16.18
CA ASN A 145 71.20 7.77 -15.95
C ASN A 145 69.68 7.88 -16.08
N LEU A 146 69.01 7.76 -14.94
CA LEU A 146 67.61 8.11 -14.78
C LEU A 146 67.50 9.59 -15.13
N ASP A 147 67.21 9.88 -16.39
CA ASP A 147 66.81 11.20 -16.85
C ASP A 147 65.55 11.60 -16.07
N ARG A 148 65.79 12.20 -14.90
CA ARG A 148 64.79 12.66 -13.94
C ARG A 148 64.02 13.87 -14.47
N ASP A 149 64.53 14.49 -15.52
CA ASP A 149 63.95 15.65 -16.19
C ASP A 149 63.39 15.23 -17.55
N ASN A 150 62.53 14.21 -17.57
CA ASN A 150 61.83 13.77 -18.79
C ASN A 150 60.51 14.56 -18.97
N PRO A 151 60.46 15.61 -19.81
CA PRO A 151 59.27 16.44 -20.02
C PRO A 151 58.14 15.73 -20.79
N SER A 152 58.37 14.50 -21.28
CA SER A 152 57.36 13.70 -21.99
C SER A 152 56.51 12.81 -21.07
N ILE A 153 56.91 12.67 -19.80
CA ILE A 153 56.11 11.96 -18.79
C ILE A 153 55.01 12.91 -18.33
N SER A 154 53.75 12.53 -18.55
CA SER A 154 52.60 13.31 -18.11
C SER A 154 52.70 13.62 -16.61
N ARG A 155 52.26 14.81 -16.22
CA ARG A 155 52.40 15.35 -14.84
C ARG A 155 51.83 14.45 -13.74
N GLU A 156 51.02 13.46 -14.10
CA GLU A 156 50.49 12.45 -13.18
C GLU A 156 51.55 11.44 -12.67
N GLN A 157 52.71 11.31 -13.34
CA GLN A 157 53.78 10.34 -12.98
C GLN A 157 55.11 11.00 -12.55
N ASP A 158 55.17 12.33 -12.47
CA ASP A 158 56.31 13.05 -11.90
C ASP A 158 56.16 13.17 -10.37
N PHE A 159 57.03 12.51 -9.62
CA PHE A 159 57.03 12.51 -8.16
C PHE A 159 57.21 13.91 -7.55
N ASN A 160 57.96 14.80 -8.21
CA ASN A 160 58.13 16.18 -7.76
C ASN A 160 56.86 16.99 -7.99
N ALA A 161 56.21 16.84 -9.15
CA ALA A 161 54.92 17.46 -9.45
C ALA A 161 53.80 16.97 -8.50
N VAL A 162 53.75 15.68 -8.19
CA VAL A 162 52.78 15.09 -7.26
C VAL A 162 53.04 15.56 -5.83
N THR A 163 54.30 15.67 -5.41
CA THR A 163 54.66 16.22 -4.09
C THR A 163 54.29 17.70 -3.98
N ALA A 164 54.48 18.49 -5.04
CA ALA A 164 54.07 19.89 -5.08
C ALA A 164 52.54 20.08 -5.10
N GLN A 165 51.78 19.12 -5.65
CA GLN A 165 50.31 19.13 -5.66
C GLN A 165 49.69 18.60 -4.36
N ARG A 166 50.38 17.72 -3.63
CA ARG A 166 49.95 17.16 -2.35
C ARG A 166 50.96 17.46 -1.26
N ASP A 167 50.91 18.69 -0.75
CA ASP A 167 51.64 19.07 0.45
C ASP A 167 51.11 18.28 1.67
N MET A 168 52.03 17.65 2.40
CA MET A 168 51.74 16.90 3.63
C MET A 168 51.07 17.79 4.69
N ALA A 169 51.42 19.08 4.74
CA ALA A 169 50.81 20.03 5.67
C ALA A 169 49.35 20.31 5.31
N ALA A 170 49.05 20.44 4.02
CA ALA A 170 47.68 20.65 3.53
C ALA A 170 46.80 19.41 3.75
N ASP A 171 47.36 18.21 3.63
CA ASP A 171 46.62 16.97 3.91
C ASP A 171 46.36 16.78 5.41
N ALA A 172 47.35 17.12 6.25
CA ALA A 172 47.18 17.13 7.70
C ALA A 172 46.07 18.09 8.14
N GLU A 173 45.99 19.29 7.57
CA GLU A 173 44.93 20.26 7.87
C GLU A 173 43.56 19.75 7.43
N ARG A 174 43.47 19.12 6.24
CA ARG A 174 42.24 18.50 5.75
C ARG A 174 41.76 17.39 6.67
N LEU A 175 42.67 16.55 7.17
CA LEU A 175 42.35 15.53 8.16
C LEU A 175 41.91 16.14 9.50
N ARG A 176 42.55 17.22 9.97
CA ARG A 176 42.12 17.95 11.18
C ARG A 176 40.69 18.49 11.01
N ALA A 177 40.41 19.16 9.90
CA ALA A 177 39.08 19.67 9.58
C ALA A 177 38.05 18.55 9.45
N ALA A 178 38.39 17.43 8.81
CA ALA A 178 37.51 16.27 8.70
C ALA A 178 37.19 15.65 10.07
N ARG A 179 38.20 15.54 10.95
CA ARG A 179 38.04 15.02 12.32
C ARG A 179 37.19 15.95 13.19
N GLN A 180 37.32 17.27 13.04
CA GLN A 180 36.48 18.24 13.77
C GLN A 180 34.99 18.12 13.43
N ARG A 181 34.65 17.67 12.22
CA ARG A 181 33.28 17.45 11.78
C ARG A 181 32.79 16.01 11.97
N TYR A 182 33.67 15.09 12.37
CA TYR A 182 33.30 13.70 12.52
C TYR A 182 32.52 13.52 13.82
N GLN A 183 31.25 13.15 13.70
CA GLN A 183 30.41 12.77 14.81
C GLN A 183 29.98 11.32 14.64
N LEU A 184 30.37 10.47 15.59
CA LEU A 184 29.93 9.09 15.64
C LEU A 184 28.56 9.04 16.31
N VAL A 185 27.52 8.73 15.55
CA VAL A 185 26.19 8.44 16.10
C VAL A 185 26.17 6.95 16.44
N THR A 186 26.32 6.62 17.72
CA THR A 186 26.12 5.25 18.20
C THR A 186 24.61 4.97 18.20
N PRO A 187 24.14 3.86 17.59
CA PRO A 187 22.75 3.48 17.67
C PRO A 187 22.32 3.32 19.14
N THR A 188 21.32 4.08 19.56
CA THR A 188 20.69 3.87 20.85
C THR A 188 19.77 2.67 20.74
N GLU A 189 19.94 1.68 21.62
CA GLU A 189 19.03 0.55 21.70
C GLU A 189 17.65 1.02 22.17
N LEU A 190 16.64 0.86 21.32
CA LEU A 190 15.27 1.18 21.66
C LEU A 190 14.77 0.16 22.68
N GLN A 191 14.30 0.64 23.84
CA GLN A 191 13.63 -0.21 24.81
C GLN A 191 12.37 -0.79 24.17
N ARG A 192 12.32 -2.12 24.04
CA ARG A 192 11.12 -2.81 23.58
C ARG A 192 10.05 -2.67 24.66
N PRO A 193 8.81 -2.31 24.33
CA PRO A 193 7.73 -2.30 25.31
C PRO A 193 7.56 -3.68 25.93
N ASP A 194 7.30 -3.72 27.25
CA ASP A 194 7.19 -4.96 28.03
C ASP A 194 6.06 -5.88 27.55
N SER A 195 5.05 -5.31 26.87
CA SER A 195 4.00 -6.07 26.19
C SER A 195 3.53 -5.37 24.91
N THR A 196 3.81 -5.96 23.75
CA THR A 196 3.35 -5.48 22.43
C THR A 196 1.99 -6.05 22.00
N GLY A 197 1.28 -6.73 22.91
CA GLY A 197 0.11 -7.54 22.57
C GLY A 197 0.48 -8.83 21.84
N PRO A 198 -0.52 -9.55 21.29
CA PRO A 198 -0.30 -10.75 20.51
C PRO A 198 0.51 -10.48 19.24
N ASN A 199 1.42 -11.38 18.88
CA ASN A 199 2.22 -11.27 17.66
C ASN A 199 1.58 -12.07 16.53
N ILE A 200 1.02 -11.38 15.53
CA ILE A 200 0.37 -12.01 14.37
C ILE A 200 1.33 -12.79 13.47
N PHE A 201 2.61 -12.43 13.40
CA PHE A 201 3.61 -13.19 12.65
C PHE A 201 3.93 -14.51 13.34
N ALA A 202 4.06 -14.49 14.67
CA ALA A 202 4.23 -15.72 15.45
C ALA A 202 2.98 -16.62 15.34
N TYR A 203 1.79 -16.01 15.31
CA TYR A 203 0.54 -16.73 15.04
C TYR A 203 0.54 -17.38 13.65
N ALA A 204 0.93 -16.62 12.62
CA ALA A 204 1.01 -17.10 11.24
C ALA A 204 1.95 -18.30 11.06
N LEU A 205 3.10 -18.29 11.76
CA LEU A 205 4.12 -19.33 11.68
C LEU A 205 3.87 -20.53 12.59
N GLY A 206 2.97 -20.41 13.56
CA GLY A 206 2.68 -21.45 14.54
C GLY A 206 1.24 -21.99 14.41
N PRO A 207 0.31 -21.55 15.27
CA PRO A 207 -1.01 -22.15 15.42
C PRO A 207 -2.03 -21.80 14.32
N SER A 208 -1.73 -20.87 13.39
CA SER A 208 -2.72 -20.45 12.40
C SER A 208 -3.05 -21.56 11.39
N ARG A 209 -4.27 -21.54 10.88
CA ARG A 209 -4.75 -22.49 9.86
C ARG A 209 -4.83 -21.81 8.50
N PRO A 210 -4.74 -22.56 7.40
CA PRO A 210 -4.98 -22.00 6.08
C PRO A 210 -6.36 -21.33 5.99
N VAL A 211 -6.44 -20.25 5.22
CA VAL A 211 -7.72 -19.57 4.94
C VAL A 211 -8.77 -20.57 4.44
N GLY A 212 -10.01 -20.43 4.92
CA GLY A 212 -11.12 -21.29 4.53
C GLY A 212 -11.16 -22.65 5.24
N THR A 213 -10.33 -22.86 6.28
CA THR A 213 -10.42 -24.03 7.17
C THR A 213 -11.61 -23.88 8.12
N SER A 214 -12.83 -23.88 7.55
CA SER A 214 -14.05 -23.58 8.28
C SER A 214 -14.30 -24.54 9.45
N GLY A 215 -14.84 -24.01 10.55
CA GLY A 215 -15.29 -24.79 11.70
C GLY A 215 -14.16 -25.39 12.54
N ALA A 216 -12.92 -24.94 12.37
CA ALA A 216 -11.81 -25.29 13.24
C ALA A 216 -12.02 -24.81 14.69
N TYR A 217 -12.65 -23.64 14.83
CA TYR A 217 -12.93 -23.01 16.11
C TYR A 217 -14.43 -22.80 16.32
N ARG A 218 -14.82 -22.66 17.61
CA ARG A 218 -16.23 -22.55 17.96
C ARG A 218 -16.78 -21.18 17.59
N ARG A 219 -17.73 -21.18 16.67
CA ARG A 219 -18.52 -20.01 16.32
C ARG A 219 -19.57 -19.68 17.38
N GLY A 220 -19.74 -18.40 17.64
CA GLY A 220 -20.87 -17.92 18.44
C GLY A 220 -22.20 -18.17 17.73
N PHE A 221 -23.28 -18.40 18.49
CA PHE A 221 -24.63 -18.59 17.93
C PHE A 221 -25.11 -17.41 17.06
N ARG A 222 -24.51 -16.22 17.24
CA ARG A 222 -24.78 -15.00 16.46
C ARG A 222 -23.70 -14.69 15.42
N ALA A 223 -22.85 -15.66 15.07
CA ALA A 223 -21.90 -15.48 13.98
C ALA A 223 -22.66 -15.21 12.68
N SER A 224 -22.31 -14.14 11.98
CA SER A 224 -22.92 -13.81 10.71
C SER A 224 -21.91 -13.12 9.81
N GLU A 225 -21.77 -13.65 8.59
CA GLU A 225 -20.89 -13.12 7.56
C GLU A 225 -21.12 -11.63 7.32
N ARG A 226 -22.39 -11.24 7.20
CA ARG A 226 -22.78 -9.85 6.95
C ARG A 226 -22.33 -8.91 8.08
N ALA A 227 -22.50 -9.30 9.35
CA ALA A 227 -22.07 -8.45 10.46
C ALA A 227 -20.55 -8.42 10.59
N ALA A 228 -19.86 -9.55 10.36
CA ALA A 228 -18.41 -9.61 10.34
C ALA A 228 -17.85 -8.68 9.26
N ALA A 229 -18.37 -8.76 8.03
CA ALA A 229 -17.97 -7.88 6.94
C ALA A 229 -18.08 -6.38 7.29
N VAL A 230 -19.17 -5.96 7.94
CA VAL A 230 -19.33 -4.56 8.40
C VAL A 230 -18.30 -4.19 9.46
N LYS A 231 -18.05 -5.08 10.44
CA LYS A 231 -17.05 -4.83 11.49
C LYS A 231 -15.63 -4.77 10.94
N CYS A 232 -15.33 -5.63 9.97
CA CYS A 232 -14.06 -5.65 9.26
C CYS A 232 -13.80 -4.32 8.54
N GLN A 233 -14.82 -3.60 8.09
CA GLN A 233 -14.63 -2.25 7.52
C GLN A 233 -14.21 -1.20 8.54
N ASN A 234 -14.38 -1.44 9.84
CA ASN A 234 -13.94 -0.49 10.88
C ASN A 234 -12.42 -0.55 11.11
N TYR A 235 -11.75 -1.58 10.59
CA TYR A 235 -10.31 -1.76 10.69
C TYR A 235 -9.61 -1.17 9.47
N ARG A 236 -8.52 -0.43 9.71
CA ARG A 236 -7.70 0.15 8.62
C ARG A 236 -6.91 -0.91 7.82
N SER A 237 -6.70 -2.09 8.39
CA SER A 237 -6.07 -3.25 7.73
C SER A 237 -6.53 -4.54 8.40
N ASP A 238 -6.46 -5.65 7.66
CA ASP A 238 -6.81 -6.97 8.18
C ASP A 238 -5.79 -7.46 9.25
N ASP A 239 -4.53 -7.02 9.17
CA ASP A 239 -3.51 -7.29 10.20
C ASP A 239 -3.94 -6.79 11.60
N ILE A 240 -4.52 -5.58 11.66
CA ILE A 240 -4.97 -5.00 12.94
C ILE A 240 -6.23 -5.67 13.43
N ALA A 241 -7.13 -6.06 12.51
CA ALA A 241 -8.28 -6.87 12.86
C ALA A 241 -7.83 -8.20 13.49
N GLN A 242 -6.77 -8.82 12.96
CA GLN A 242 -6.20 -10.05 13.50
C GLN A 242 -5.53 -9.82 14.87
N GLU A 243 -4.77 -8.75 15.06
CA GLU A 243 -4.16 -8.38 16.34
C GLU A 243 -5.24 -8.24 17.43
N ASP A 244 -6.29 -7.46 17.16
CA ASP A 244 -7.41 -7.24 18.07
C ASP A 244 -8.20 -8.53 18.33
N PHE A 245 -8.41 -9.35 17.30
CA PHE A 245 -9.05 -10.66 17.41
C PHE A 245 -8.31 -11.57 18.39
N LEU A 246 -6.98 -11.70 18.23
CA LEU A 246 -6.15 -12.49 19.13
C LEU A 246 -6.14 -11.88 20.54
N ALA A 247 -6.10 -10.54 20.65
CA ALA A 247 -6.09 -9.85 21.93
C ALA A 247 -7.41 -10.05 22.69
N ALA A 248 -8.53 -10.17 21.96
CA ALA A 248 -9.85 -10.46 22.51
C ALA A 248 -10.05 -11.95 22.88
N GLY A 249 -9.08 -12.82 22.59
CA GLY A 249 -9.11 -14.26 22.89
C GLY A 249 -9.55 -15.16 21.74
N GLY A 250 -9.54 -14.66 20.51
CA GLY A 250 -9.53 -15.50 19.32
C GLY A 250 -8.25 -16.36 19.27
N PRO A 251 -8.26 -17.53 18.60
CA PRO A 251 -9.37 -18.09 17.83
C PRO A 251 -10.39 -18.89 18.66
N ASP A 252 -10.07 -19.22 19.91
CA ASP A 252 -10.96 -20.01 20.77
C ASP A 252 -12.30 -19.34 21.07
N ARG A 253 -12.29 -18.01 21.20
CA ARG A 253 -13.49 -17.20 21.43
C ARG A 253 -13.46 -15.92 20.61
N ASP A 254 -14.17 -15.94 19.49
CA ASP A 254 -14.42 -14.76 18.68
C ASP A 254 -15.45 -13.83 19.35
N LYS A 255 -15.00 -13.02 20.31
CA LYS A 255 -15.83 -12.00 20.99
C LYS A 255 -16.20 -10.85 20.06
N LEU A 256 -15.32 -10.54 19.12
CA LEU A 256 -15.47 -9.41 18.21
C LEU A 256 -16.40 -9.78 17.04
N GLY A 257 -16.61 -11.05 16.75
CA GLY A 257 -17.42 -11.53 15.63
C GLY A 257 -16.75 -11.20 14.30
N LEU A 258 -15.42 -11.38 14.22
CA LEU A 258 -14.58 -11.08 13.06
C LEU A 258 -14.26 -12.33 12.22
N ASP A 259 -14.44 -13.53 12.77
CA ASP A 259 -14.17 -14.83 12.14
C ASP A 259 -15.48 -15.66 12.07
N PRO A 260 -16.37 -15.32 11.11
CA PRO A 260 -17.67 -15.96 10.98
C PRO A 260 -17.61 -17.38 10.41
N ASP A 261 -16.51 -17.81 9.79
CA ASP A 261 -16.29 -19.16 9.27
C ASP A 261 -15.55 -20.05 10.28
N GLY A 262 -14.87 -19.46 11.26
CA GLY A 262 -14.24 -20.13 12.40
C GLY A 262 -12.92 -20.79 12.02
N ASP A 263 -12.17 -20.21 11.08
CA ASP A 263 -10.88 -20.73 10.64
C ASP A 263 -9.70 -20.22 11.49
N GLY A 264 -9.97 -19.25 12.37
CA GLY A 264 -9.03 -18.61 13.27
C GLY A 264 -8.32 -17.39 12.67
N ASN A 265 -8.78 -16.93 11.50
CA ASN A 265 -8.27 -15.77 10.79
C ASN A 265 -9.39 -14.73 10.69
N ALA A 266 -9.17 -13.55 11.26
CA ALA A 266 -10.14 -12.47 11.28
C ALA A 266 -10.23 -11.81 9.91
N CYS A 267 -11.46 -11.49 9.49
CA CYS A 267 -11.73 -10.78 8.25
C CYS A 267 -11.13 -11.50 7.02
N ALA A 268 -10.26 -10.84 6.26
CA ALA A 268 -9.59 -11.41 5.09
C ALA A 268 -8.09 -11.68 5.36
N TRP A 269 -7.68 -11.75 6.64
CA TRP A 269 -6.28 -11.95 6.98
C TRP A 269 -5.80 -13.34 6.55
N ASP A 270 -4.67 -13.40 5.84
CA ASP A 270 -4.11 -14.65 5.31
C ASP A 270 -2.72 -14.94 5.92
N PRO A 271 -2.57 -16.01 6.73
CA PRO A 271 -1.28 -16.38 7.28
C PRO A 271 -0.27 -16.88 6.23
N GLN A 272 -0.71 -17.27 5.03
CA GLN A 272 0.19 -17.74 3.97
C GLN A 272 1.11 -16.64 3.47
N VAL A 273 0.63 -15.39 3.41
CA VAL A 273 1.46 -14.24 3.00
C VAL A 273 2.72 -14.15 3.87
N VAL A 274 2.59 -14.34 5.18
CA VAL A 274 3.73 -14.34 6.11
C VAL A 274 4.62 -15.57 5.91
N ARG A 275 4.03 -16.75 5.71
CA ARG A 275 4.77 -18.00 5.52
C ARG A 275 5.62 -17.96 4.25
N ASP A 276 5.05 -17.46 3.15
CA ASP A 276 5.72 -17.33 1.86
C ASP A 276 6.88 -16.33 1.94
N LEU A 277 6.68 -15.21 2.66
CA LEU A 277 7.75 -14.24 2.90
C LEU A 277 8.94 -14.82 3.66
N VAL A 278 8.70 -15.78 4.58
CA VAL A 278 9.78 -16.45 5.32
C VAL A 278 10.46 -17.53 4.47
N GLN A 279 9.72 -18.21 3.59
CA GLN A 279 10.27 -19.25 2.72
C GLN A 279 11.12 -18.70 1.56
N ASN A 280 10.86 -17.46 1.13
CA ASN A 280 11.54 -16.82 0.01
C ASN A 280 12.77 -15.98 0.41
N GLN A 281 13.32 -16.18 1.61
CA GLN A 281 14.59 -15.59 2.07
C GLN A 281 15.70 -16.63 2.14
#